data_AF-A0A7K0FKB0-F1
#
_entry.id   AF-A0A7K0FKB0-F1
#
_cell.length_a   1.000
_cell.length_b   1.000
_cell.length_c   1.000
_cell.angle_alpha   90.00
_cell.angle_beta   90.00
_cell.angle_gamma   90.00
#
_symmetry.space_group_name_H-M   'P 1'
#
loop_
_entity.id
_entity.type
_entity.pdbx_description
1 polymer ?
#
loop_
_entity_poly.entity_id
_entity_poly.type
_entity_poly.pdbx_seq_one_letter_code
_entity_poly.pdbx_strand_id
1 'polypeptide(L)'
;MDREENKERDIDSAFLNDDLKRNPFVVDENYFNQLQEGILAQIKLPKPTDVGFTTPEAYQENLTQQLLSEVKLLALKQESKDLFKVPENYFELLEEKTISKSTIKKTSIFTLNIIKYASAAVVLLALSFGIYLNYQHTQTVDHKLSTIPDEEIVNYLKFHSDANDVNLIIENLDDVSTFESDISQEISN
;
A
#
# COMPACT_ATOMS: atom_id res chain seq x y z
N MET A 1 -17.20 -81.26 18.29
CA MET A 1 -17.71 -80.01 18.91
C MET A 1 -19.16 -79.95 18.49
N ASP A 2 -20.00 -80.60 19.29
CA ASP A 2 -21.36 -80.97 18.92
C ASP A 2 -22.30 -79.81 19.25
N ARG A 3 -23.19 -79.48 18.31
CA ARG A 3 -24.18 -78.42 18.47
C ARG A 3 -25.28 -78.93 19.38
N GLU A 4 -25.55 -78.21 20.47
CA GLU A 4 -26.71 -78.49 21.32
C GLU A 4 -28.00 -78.19 20.55
N GLU A 5 -28.85 -79.21 20.47
CA GLU A 5 -30.18 -79.17 19.85
C GLU A 5 -31.14 -78.43 20.78
N ASN A 6 -31.84 -77.43 20.25
CA ASN A 6 -32.78 -76.61 21.01
C ASN A 6 -34.04 -77.43 21.32
N LYS A 7 -34.19 -77.87 22.57
CA LYS A 7 -35.32 -78.66 23.03
C LYS A 7 -36.54 -77.74 23.22
N GLU A 8 -37.53 -77.85 22.34
CA GLU A 8 -38.82 -77.17 22.50
C GLU A 8 -39.42 -77.53 23.87
N ARG A 9 -39.71 -76.51 24.67
CA ARG A 9 -40.41 -76.67 25.94
C ARG A 9 -41.90 -76.69 25.63
N ASP A 10 -42.52 -77.87 25.73
CA ASP A 10 -43.98 -77.97 25.75
C ASP A 10 -44.52 -77.19 26.96
N ILE A 11 -45.19 -76.09 26.68
CA ILE A 11 -45.91 -75.29 27.67
C ILE A 11 -47.33 -75.86 27.76
N ASP A 12 -47.66 -76.41 28.93
CA ASP A 12 -48.93 -77.07 29.15
C ASP A 12 -50.11 -76.10 28.95
N SER A 13 -50.96 -76.38 27.96
CA SER A 13 -52.06 -75.50 27.52
C SER A 13 -53.13 -75.23 28.58
N ALA A 14 -53.09 -75.97 29.70
CA ALA A 14 -53.93 -75.77 30.87
C ALA A 14 -53.66 -74.44 31.60
N PHE A 15 -52.46 -73.85 31.45
CA PHE A 15 -52.08 -72.58 32.08
C PHE A 15 -52.33 -71.34 31.19
N LEU A 16 -52.89 -71.52 29.99
CA LEU A 16 -53.24 -70.43 29.08
C LEU A 16 -54.67 -69.95 29.36
N ASN A 17 -54.85 -68.65 29.58
CA ASN A 17 -56.18 -68.04 29.58
C ASN A 17 -56.83 -68.19 28.19
N ASP A 18 -58.16 -68.30 28.12
CA ASP A 18 -58.85 -68.59 26.85
C ASP A 18 -58.61 -67.51 25.76
N ASP A 19 -58.35 -66.27 26.15
CA ASP A 19 -57.96 -65.18 25.25
C ASP A 19 -56.56 -65.37 24.65
N LEU A 20 -55.67 -66.08 25.36
CA LEU A 20 -54.31 -66.41 24.90
C LEU A 20 -54.28 -67.68 24.05
N LYS A 21 -55.37 -68.46 24.03
CA LYS A 21 -55.51 -69.65 23.18
C LYS A 21 -55.94 -69.31 21.75
N ARG A 22 -56.41 -68.08 21.50
CA ARG A 22 -56.80 -67.61 20.17
C ARG A 22 -55.75 -66.65 19.64
N ASN A 23 -55.47 -66.72 18.34
CA ASN A 23 -54.59 -65.75 17.70
C ASN A 23 -55.26 -64.36 17.69
N PRO A 24 -54.73 -63.34 18.39
CA PRO A 24 -55.33 -62.01 18.45
C PRO A 24 -55.04 -61.18 17.20
N PHE A 25 -54.16 -61.65 16.31
CA PHE A 25 -53.78 -60.94 15.10
C PHE A 25 -54.78 -61.23 13.97
N VAL A 26 -55.57 -60.22 13.63
CA VAL A 26 -56.43 -60.22 12.44
C VAL A 26 -55.73 -59.44 11.34
N VAL A 27 -55.65 -60.03 10.15
CA VAL A 27 -55.16 -59.35 8.94
C VAL A 27 -56.30 -59.17 7.95
N ASP A 28 -56.20 -58.16 7.10
CA ASP A 28 -57.19 -57.91 6.06
C ASP A 28 -57.30 -59.09 5.09
N GLU A 29 -58.48 -59.30 4.50
CA GLU A 29 -58.79 -60.46 3.66
C GLU A 29 -57.80 -60.66 2.49
N ASN A 30 -57.20 -59.57 2.00
CA ASN A 30 -56.25 -59.60 0.87
C ASN A 30 -54.78 -59.38 1.27
N TYR A 31 -54.46 -59.33 2.57
CA TYR A 31 -53.11 -59.07 3.05
C TYR A 31 -52.10 -60.04 2.43
N PHE A 32 -52.34 -61.35 2.54
CA PHE A 32 -51.39 -62.35 2.03
C PHE A 32 -51.34 -62.41 0.50
N ASN A 33 -52.43 -62.06 -0.19
CA ASN A 33 -52.47 -61.99 -1.65
C ASN A 33 -51.59 -60.84 -2.16
N GLN A 34 -51.63 -59.68 -1.49
CA GLN A 34 -50.84 -58.50 -1.84
C GLN A 34 -49.42 -58.52 -1.28
N LEU A 35 -49.18 -59.31 -0.22
CA LEU A 35 -47.89 -59.41 0.44
C LEU A 35 -46.79 -59.84 -0.55
N GLN A 36 -47.08 -60.82 -1.40
CA GLN A 36 -46.12 -61.30 -2.38
C GLN A 36 -45.74 -60.21 -3.39
N GLU A 37 -46.72 -59.47 -3.90
CA GLU A 37 -46.48 -58.36 -4.83
C GLU A 37 -45.75 -57.20 -4.16
N GLY A 38 -46.11 -56.86 -2.92
CA GLY A 38 -45.47 -55.82 -2.13
C GLY A 38 -44.00 -56.14 -1.80
N ILE A 39 -43.71 -57.38 -1.42
CA ILE A 39 -42.33 -57.85 -1.21
C ILE A 39 -41.53 -57.75 -2.51
N LEU A 40 -42.10 -58.21 -3.63
CA LEU A 40 -41.43 -58.13 -4.93
C LEU A 40 -41.21 -56.68 -5.39
N ALA A 41 -42.17 -55.79 -5.14
CA ALA A 41 -42.02 -54.36 -5.42
C ALA A 41 -40.89 -53.74 -4.59
N GLN A 42 -40.83 -54.06 -3.30
CA GLN A 42 -39.78 -53.57 -2.40
C GLN A 42 -38.39 -54.09 -2.78
N ILE A 43 -38.28 -55.35 -3.22
CA ILE A 43 -37.03 -55.93 -3.72
C ILE A 43 -36.59 -55.27 -5.04
N LYS A 44 -37.55 -54.89 -5.88
CA LYS A 44 -37.29 -54.20 -7.16
C LYS A 44 -36.92 -52.73 -7.00
N LEU A 45 -37.21 -52.11 -5.86
CA LEU A 45 -36.71 -50.79 -5.58
C LEU A 45 -35.17 -50.83 -5.60
N PRO A 46 -34.51 -49.94 -6.35
CA PRO A 46 -33.06 -49.86 -6.30
C PRO A 46 -32.69 -49.55 -4.85
N LYS A 47 -31.75 -50.34 -4.28
CA LYS A 47 -31.14 -49.97 -3.01
C LYS A 47 -30.70 -48.52 -3.15
N PRO A 48 -31.00 -47.61 -2.19
CA PRO A 48 -30.35 -46.32 -2.21
C PRO A 48 -28.86 -46.62 -2.34
N THR A 49 -28.21 -46.03 -3.35
CA THR A 49 -26.76 -46.12 -3.50
C THR A 49 -26.20 -45.86 -2.12
N ASP A 50 -25.24 -46.67 -1.68
CA ASP A 50 -24.61 -46.61 -0.36
C ASP A 50 -23.75 -45.34 -0.21
N VAL A 51 -24.29 -44.20 -0.65
CA VAL A 51 -23.91 -42.89 -0.19
C VAL A 51 -24.51 -42.76 1.20
N GLY A 52 -23.93 -43.50 2.14
CA GLY A 52 -24.03 -43.15 3.55
C GLY A 52 -23.72 -41.67 3.72
N PHE A 53 -24.13 -41.07 4.84
CA PHE A 53 -23.75 -39.71 5.17
C PHE A 53 -22.22 -39.60 5.21
N THR A 54 -21.62 -39.16 4.11
CA THR A 54 -20.17 -38.99 4.00
C THR A 54 -19.85 -37.61 4.52
N THR A 55 -18.99 -37.56 5.52
CA THR A 55 -18.42 -36.28 5.94
C THR A 55 -17.28 -35.92 4.99
N PRO A 56 -17.05 -34.63 4.71
CA PRO A 56 -15.92 -34.20 3.90
C PRO A 56 -14.59 -34.75 4.44
N GLU A 57 -13.67 -35.05 3.53
CA GLU A 57 -12.29 -35.41 3.89
C GLU A 57 -11.72 -34.33 4.83
N ALA A 58 -11.15 -34.75 5.95
CA ALA A 58 -10.64 -33.90 7.04
C ALA A 58 -11.66 -33.16 7.94
N TYR A 59 -12.99 -33.33 7.80
CA TYR A 59 -13.94 -32.69 8.74
C TYR A 59 -13.66 -33.05 10.20
N GLN A 60 -13.46 -34.36 10.47
CA GLN A 60 -13.25 -34.87 11.82
C GLN A 60 -11.92 -34.39 12.42
N GLU A 61 -10.86 -34.33 11.61
CA GLU A 61 -9.56 -33.83 12.04
C GLU A 61 -9.62 -32.33 12.36
N ASN A 62 -10.21 -31.53 11.47
CA ASN A 62 -10.37 -30.09 11.67
C ASN A 62 -11.21 -29.77 12.91
N LEU A 63 -12.34 -30.47 13.08
CA LEU A 63 -13.20 -30.31 14.26
C LEU A 63 -12.44 -30.64 15.55
N THR A 64 -11.67 -31.72 15.55
CA THR A 64 -10.87 -32.13 16.73
C THR A 64 -9.80 -31.09 17.06
N GLN A 65 -9.07 -30.60 16.05
CA GLN A 65 -8.07 -29.56 16.24
C GLN A 65 -8.69 -28.25 16.77
N GLN A 66 -9.84 -27.85 16.23
CA GLN A 66 -10.55 -26.66 16.66
C GLN A 66 -11.03 -26.79 18.12
N LEU A 67 -11.58 -27.94 18.51
CA LEU A 67 -12.00 -28.16 19.90
C LEU A 67 -10.81 -28.15 20.86
N LEU A 68 -9.69 -28.79 20.50
CA LEU A 68 -8.49 -28.80 21.33
C LEU A 68 -7.88 -27.39 21.50
N SER A 69 -7.88 -26.58 20.44
CA SER A 69 -7.35 -25.21 20.51
C SER A 69 -8.21 -24.32 21.40
N GLU A 70 -9.54 -24.42 21.29
CA GLU A 70 -10.48 -23.68 22.12
C GLU A 70 -10.37 -24.05 23.60
N VAL A 71 -10.30 -25.35 23.92
CA VAL A 71 -10.12 -25.82 25.31
C VAL A 71 -8.81 -25.31 25.90
N LYS A 72 -7.71 -25.33 25.13
CA LYS A 72 -6.42 -24.81 25.58
C LYS A 72 -6.46 -23.29 25.83
N LEU A 73 -7.12 -22.54 24.96
CA LEU A 73 -7.28 -21.09 25.11
C LEU A 73 -8.08 -20.74 26.37
N LEU A 74 -9.16 -21.48 26.62
CA LEU A 74 -9.98 -21.30 27.82
C LEU A 74 -9.19 -21.59 29.11
N ALA A 75 -8.38 -22.65 29.13
CA ALA A 75 -7.50 -22.96 30.26
C ALA A 75 -6.51 -21.82 30.55
N LEU A 76 -5.84 -21.30 29.51
CA LEU A 76 -4.91 -20.16 29.65
C LEU A 76 -5.61 -18.90 30.15
N LYS A 77 -6.82 -18.60 29.67
CA LYS A 77 -7.60 -17.45 30.15
C LYS A 77 -7.97 -17.58 31.63
N GLN A 78 -8.31 -18.78 32.09
CA GLN A 78 -8.64 -19.03 33.49
C GLN A 78 -7.43 -18.82 34.41
N GLU A 79 -6.25 -19.28 34.01
CA GLU A 79 -4.99 -19.11 34.75
C GLU A 79 -4.48 -17.66 34.70
N SER A 80 -4.83 -16.89 33.65
CA SER A 80 -4.32 -15.53 33.45
C SER A 80 -4.88 -14.45 34.39
N LYS A 81 -5.89 -14.75 35.23
CA LYS A 81 -6.43 -13.79 36.21
C LYS A 81 -5.38 -13.27 37.20
N ASP A 82 -4.33 -14.03 37.45
CA ASP A 82 -3.22 -13.61 38.32
C ASP A 82 -2.04 -13.03 37.56
N LEU A 83 -1.91 -13.32 36.25
CA LEU A 83 -0.80 -12.82 35.42
C LEU A 83 -0.87 -11.31 35.14
N PHE A 84 -2.07 -10.73 35.17
CA PHE A 84 -2.30 -9.30 34.96
C PHE A 84 -2.57 -8.52 36.25
N LYS A 85 -2.31 -9.12 37.42
CA LYS A 85 -2.40 -8.39 38.69
C LYS A 85 -1.16 -7.54 38.89
N VAL A 86 -1.40 -6.26 39.11
CA VAL A 86 -0.36 -5.32 39.52
C VAL A 86 -0.02 -5.61 40.99
N PRO A 87 1.26 -5.51 41.41
CA PRO A 87 1.65 -5.66 42.81
C PRO A 87 0.90 -4.72 43.74
N GLU A 88 0.74 -5.13 45.01
CA GLU A 88 0.15 -4.29 46.05
C GLU A 88 0.94 -2.98 46.19
N ASN A 89 0.23 -1.85 46.26
CA ASN A 89 0.79 -0.50 46.37
C ASN A 89 1.64 0.00 45.18
N TYR A 90 1.54 -0.60 43.99
CA TYR A 90 2.32 -0.18 42.81
C TYR A 90 2.08 1.29 42.43
N PHE A 91 0.83 1.74 42.43
CA PHE A 91 0.47 3.08 41.95
C PHE A 91 0.89 4.16 42.96
N GLU A 92 0.77 3.85 44.24
CA GLU A 92 1.18 4.67 45.38
C GLU A 92 2.71 4.87 45.37
N LEU A 93 3.48 3.79 45.19
CA LEU A 93 4.94 3.85 45.06
C LEU A 93 5.40 4.55 43.77
N LEU A 94 4.64 4.40 42.68
CA LEU A 94 4.94 5.07 41.42
C LEU A 94 4.79 6.58 41.57
N GLU A 95 3.72 7.05 42.20
CA GLU A 95 3.49 8.48 42.44
C GLU A 95 4.64 9.09 43.26
N GLU A 96 5.01 8.47 44.39
CA GLU A 96 6.14 8.91 45.22
C GLU A 96 7.46 8.95 44.43
N LYS A 97 7.73 7.93 43.61
CA LYS A 97 8.94 7.83 42.79
C LYS A 97 8.98 8.86 41.66
N THR A 98 7.85 9.21 41.08
CA THR A 98 7.80 10.23 40.02
C THR A 98 7.98 11.64 40.59
N ILE A 99 7.38 11.94 41.75
CA ILE A 99 7.52 13.23 42.43
C ILE A 99 8.96 13.43 42.91
N SER A 100 9.57 12.42 43.54
CA SER A 100 10.95 12.50 44.01
C SER A 100 11.98 12.64 42.88
N LYS A 101 11.70 12.10 41.68
CA LYS A 101 12.58 12.23 40.51
C LYS A 101 12.35 13.49 39.68
N SER A 102 11.23 14.19 39.86
CA SER A 102 10.88 15.38 39.07
C SER A 102 11.51 16.68 39.59
N THR A 103 12.43 16.64 40.56
CA THR A 103 13.28 17.79 40.90
C THR A 103 14.01 18.26 39.65
N ILE A 104 13.49 19.34 39.08
CA ILE A 104 13.88 19.94 37.82
C ILE A 104 15.37 20.25 37.88
N LYS A 105 16.21 19.43 37.23
CA LYS A 105 17.60 19.81 36.98
C LYS A 105 17.53 21.02 36.05
N LYS A 106 17.88 22.19 36.56
CA LYS A 106 17.95 23.45 35.82
C LYS A 106 18.94 23.29 34.65
N THR A 107 18.44 22.89 33.48
CA THR A 107 19.25 22.81 32.28
C THR A 107 19.48 24.24 31.79
N SER A 108 20.74 24.69 31.74
CA SER A 108 21.05 25.97 31.13
C SER A 108 20.88 25.85 29.61
N ILE A 109 19.90 26.56 29.05
CA ILE A 109 19.78 26.73 27.60
C ILE A 109 20.83 27.75 27.16
N PHE A 110 21.74 27.34 26.26
CA PHE A 110 22.78 28.20 25.71
C PHE A 110 22.24 28.90 24.46
N THR A 111 21.96 30.19 24.55
CA THR A 111 21.48 31.00 23.42
C THR A 111 22.68 31.58 22.68
N LEU A 112 22.89 31.18 21.42
CA LEU A 112 23.96 31.69 20.58
C LEU A 112 23.54 33.00 19.88
N ASN A 113 24.35 34.05 20.03
CA ASN A 113 24.12 35.39 19.45
C ASN A 113 24.52 35.46 17.96
N ILE A 114 23.85 34.69 17.12
CA ILE A 114 24.16 34.53 15.68
C ILE A 114 23.87 35.82 14.87
N ILE A 115 23.09 36.75 15.43
CA ILE A 115 22.67 38.00 14.80
C ILE A 115 23.86 38.89 14.38
N LYS A 116 24.96 38.83 15.13
CA LYS A 116 26.17 39.61 14.80
C LYS A 116 26.83 39.14 13.50
N TYR A 117 26.76 37.85 13.19
CA TYR A 117 27.32 37.27 11.99
C TYR A 117 26.42 37.48 10.76
N ALA A 118 25.10 37.48 10.96
CA ALA A 118 24.14 37.76 9.88
C ALA A 118 24.33 39.15 9.27
N SER A 119 24.58 40.18 10.11
CA SER A 119 24.83 41.54 9.62
C SER A 119 26.07 41.64 8.74
N ALA A 120 27.18 40.97 9.11
CA ALA A 120 28.40 40.97 8.31
C ALA A 120 28.19 40.28 6.94
N ALA A 121 27.45 39.17 6.90
CA ALA A 121 27.16 38.47 5.65
C ALA A 121 26.32 39.33 4.69
N VAL A 122 25.34 40.07 5.20
CA VAL A 122 24.52 40.98 4.37
C VAL A 122 25.35 42.11 3.78
N VAL A 123 26.29 42.67 4.54
CA VAL A 123 27.20 43.72 4.02
C VAL A 123 28.08 43.18 2.89
N LEU A 124 28.63 41.97 3.04
CA LEU A 124 29.43 41.34 1.99
C LEU A 124 28.62 41.06 0.72
N LEU A 125 27.37 40.58 0.88
CA LEU A 125 26.48 40.34 -0.26
C LEU A 125 26.12 41.64 -0.98
N ALA A 126 25.81 42.73 -0.24
CA ALA A 126 25.48 44.01 -0.83
C ALA A 126 26.66 44.62 -1.61
N LEU A 127 27.87 44.55 -1.06
CA LEU A 127 29.09 45.01 -1.73
C LEU A 127 29.37 44.20 -3.00
N SER A 128 29.29 42.87 -2.90
CA SER A 128 29.50 41.98 -4.07
C SER A 128 28.46 42.23 -5.16
N PHE A 129 27.20 42.46 -4.80
CA PHE A 129 26.12 42.73 -5.74
C PHE A 129 26.28 44.09 -6.44
N GLY A 130 26.70 45.13 -5.70
CA GLY A 130 26.98 46.45 -6.27
C GLY A 130 28.11 46.44 -7.30
N ILE A 131 29.22 45.75 -6.99
CA ILE A 131 30.35 45.57 -7.93
C ILE A 131 29.90 44.81 -9.19
N TYR A 132 29.09 43.76 -9.02
CA TYR A 132 28.57 42.97 -10.13
C TYR A 132 27.71 43.79 -11.12
N LEU A 133 26.82 44.66 -10.62
CA LEU A 133 26.01 45.53 -11.48
C LEU A 133 26.84 46.56 -12.23
N ASN A 134 27.87 47.14 -11.59
CA ASN A 134 28.76 48.10 -12.25
C ASN A 134 29.58 47.46 -13.38
N TYR A 135 30.07 46.22 -13.18
CA TYR A 135 30.78 45.46 -14.21
C TYR A 135 29.91 45.18 -15.45
N GLN A 136 28.60 44.92 -15.26
CA GLN A 136 27.71 44.69 -16.40
C GLN A 136 27.48 45.96 -17.24
N HIS A 137 27.44 47.14 -16.62
CA HIS A 137 27.23 48.40 -17.34
C HIS A 137 28.40 48.79 -18.25
N THR A 138 29.64 48.39 -17.92
CA THR A 138 30.81 48.68 -18.76
C THR A 138 31.00 47.71 -19.93
N GLN A 139 30.21 46.62 -19.97
CA GLN A 139 30.30 45.60 -21.02
C GLN A 139 29.17 45.71 -22.06
N THR A 140 28.32 46.72 -21.99
CA THR A 140 27.28 46.96 -22.99
C THR A 140 27.91 47.21 -24.36
N VAL A 141 27.26 46.70 -25.41
CA VAL A 141 27.74 46.81 -26.79
C VAL A 141 27.89 48.28 -27.18
N ASP A 142 26.99 49.15 -26.72
CA ASP A 142 27.02 50.59 -27.00
C ASP A 142 28.32 51.28 -26.53
N HIS A 143 28.81 50.94 -25.33
CA HIS A 143 30.07 51.49 -24.83
C HIS A 143 31.28 50.96 -25.63
N LYS A 144 31.25 49.67 -26.00
CA LYS A 144 32.30 49.06 -26.81
C LYS A 144 32.34 49.67 -28.22
N LEU A 145 31.19 49.95 -28.82
CA LEU A 145 31.08 50.59 -30.13
C LEU A 145 31.56 52.05 -30.08
N SER A 146 31.24 52.80 -29.01
CA SER A 146 31.70 54.19 -28.85
C SER A 146 33.22 54.33 -28.69
N THR A 147 33.94 53.24 -28.41
CA THR A 147 35.40 53.24 -28.24
C THR A 147 36.14 52.90 -29.54
N ILE A 148 35.43 52.49 -30.60
CA ILE A 148 36.02 52.16 -31.90
C ILE A 148 36.26 53.48 -32.67
N PRO A 149 37.48 53.74 -33.15
CA PRO A 149 37.76 54.94 -33.94
C PRO A 149 37.09 54.88 -35.32
N ASP A 150 36.60 56.02 -35.80
CA ASP A 150 35.87 56.12 -37.08
C ASP A 150 36.66 55.57 -38.28
N GLU A 151 37.99 55.73 -38.28
CA GLU A 151 38.88 55.20 -39.34
C GLU A 151 38.86 53.68 -39.41
N GLU A 152 38.77 52.98 -38.27
CA GLU A 152 38.70 51.52 -38.21
C GLU A 152 37.34 51.02 -38.68
N ILE A 153 36.26 51.78 -38.41
CA ILE A 153 34.92 51.51 -38.95
C ILE A 153 34.94 51.62 -40.48
N VAL A 154 35.50 52.71 -41.02
CA VAL A 154 35.61 52.93 -42.47
C VAL A 154 36.44 51.82 -43.13
N ASN A 155 37.57 51.45 -42.55
CA ASN A 155 38.44 50.43 -43.12
C ASN A 155 37.80 49.03 -43.06
N TYR A 156 37.09 48.70 -41.98
CA TYR A 156 36.33 47.46 -41.86
C TYR A 156 35.25 47.36 -42.94
N LEU A 157 34.45 48.42 -43.14
CA LEU A 157 33.45 48.50 -44.18
C LEU A 157 34.06 48.39 -45.58
N LYS A 158 35.22 49.04 -45.82
CA LYS A 158 35.92 48.97 -47.11
C LYS A 158 36.36 47.55 -47.48
N PHE A 159 36.84 46.76 -46.53
CA PHE A 159 37.33 45.40 -46.78
C PHE A 159 36.24 44.32 -46.72
N HIS A 160 35.13 44.57 -46.02
CA HIS A 160 34.09 43.57 -45.78
C HIS A 160 32.73 43.87 -46.43
N SER A 161 32.56 45.00 -47.12
CA SER A 161 31.34 45.28 -47.90
C SER A 161 31.33 44.47 -49.20
N ASP A 162 30.26 43.71 -49.42
CA ASP A 162 30.00 43.04 -50.69
C ASP A 162 29.11 43.89 -51.63
N ALA A 163 28.90 43.44 -52.87
CA ALA A 163 28.12 44.20 -53.87
C ALA A 163 26.64 44.39 -53.49
N ASN A 164 26.11 43.59 -52.56
CA ASN A 164 24.76 43.73 -52.06
C ASN A 164 24.70 44.80 -50.95
N ASP A 165 25.71 44.84 -50.08
CA ASP A 165 25.83 45.82 -49.01
C ASP A 165 26.03 47.25 -49.54
N VAL A 166 26.74 47.43 -50.66
CA VAL A 166 26.92 48.74 -51.31
C VAL A 166 25.58 49.36 -51.74
N ASN A 167 24.63 48.53 -52.21
CA ASN A 167 23.30 49.03 -52.59
C ASN A 167 22.50 49.50 -51.37
N LEU A 168 22.62 48.80 -50.23
CA LEU A 168 21.96 49.17 -48.98
C LEU A 168 22.53 50.48 -48.40
N ILE A 169 23.85 50.67 -48.50
CA ILE A 169 24.54 51.90 -48.08
C ILE A 169 24.06 53.08 -48.93
N ILE A 170 23.94 52.91 -50.25
CA ILE A 170 23.46 53.95 -51.17
C ILE A 170 21.98 54.31 -50.90
N GLU A 171 21.13 53.33 -50.58
CA GLU A 171 19.72 53.56 -50.29
C GLU A 171 19.49 54.33 -48.98
N ASN A 172 20.42 54.24 -48.03
CA ASN A 172 20.33 54.88 -46.72
C ASN A 172 21.26 56.09 -46.56
N LEU A 173 21.99 56.49 -47.62
CA LEU A 173 22.71 57.75 -47.67
C LEU A 173 21.84 58.80 -48.36
N ASP A 174 21.44 59.83 -47.61
CA ASP A 174 20.61 60.95 -48.11
C ASP A 174 21.29 61.78 -49.22
N ASP A 175 22.61 61.61 -49.47
CA ASP A 175 23.33 62.35 -50.51
C ASP A 175 24.42 61.51 -51.22
N VAL A 176 24.00 60.80 -52.27
CA VAL A 176 24.83 59.98 -53.19
C VAL A 176 25.90 60.79 -53.94
N SER A 177 25.86 62.13 -53.91
CA SER A 177 26.79 62.98 -54.66
C SER A 177 28.20 63.04 -54.05
N THR A 178 28.36 62.75 -52.75
CA THR A 178 29.65 62.78 -52.07
C THR A 178 30.50 61.53 -52.36
N PHE A 179 29.88 60.35 -52.42
CA PHE A 179 30.56 59.07 -52.65
C PHE A 179 31.09 58.90 -54.08
N GLU A 180 30.35 59.35 -55.10
CA GLU A 180 30.86 59.34 -56.49
C GLU A 180 32.01 60.33 -56.69
N SER A 181 32.01 61.47 -55.98
CA SER A 181 33.07 62.47 -56.11
C SER A 181 34.43 61.96 -55.60
N ASP A 182 34.42 61.17 -54.52
CA ASP A 182 35.64 60.64 -53.91
C ASP A 182 36.18 59.41 -54.66
N ILE A 183 35.30 58.58 -55.24
CA ILE A 183 35.72 57.45 -56.10
C ILE A 183 36.29 57.96 -57.44
N SER A 184 35.69 59.00 -58.02
CA SER A 184 36.14 59.55 -59.31
C SER A 184 37.53 60.22 -59.22
N GLN A 185 37.90 60.74 -58.05
CA GLN A 185 39.20 61.39 -57.85
C GLN A 185 40.36 60.40 -57.70
N GLU A 186 40.12 59.13 -57.35
CA GLU A 186 41.17 58.10 -57.26
C GLU A 186 41.45 57.38 -58.60
N ILE A 187 40.60 57.55 -59.63
CA ILE A 187 40.81 56.91 -60.95
C ILE A 187 41.57 57.83 -61.93
N SER A 188 41.75 59.12 -61.60
CA SER A 188 42.47 60.09 -62.44
C SER A 188 43.88 60.46 -61.94
N ASN A 189 44.44 59.74 -60.96
CA ASN A 189 45.81 59.93 -60.49
C ASN A 189 46.56 58.61 -60.28
#